data_AF-A0A9X2E451-F1
#
_entry.id   AF-A0A9X2E451-F1
#
_cell.length_a   1.000
_cell.length_b   1.000
_cell.length_c   1.000
_cell.angle_alpha   90.00
_cell.angle_beta   90.00
_cell.angle_gamma   90.00
#
_symmetry.space_group_name_H-M   'P 1'
#
loop_
_entity.id
_entity.type
_entity.pdbx_description
1 polymer ?
#
loop_
_entity_poly.entity_id
_entity_poly.type
_entity_poly.pdbx_seq_one_letter_code
_entity_poly.pdbx_strand_id
1 'polypeptide(L)'
;MSDDLEAALTRRAWTDPEFAEQLRTDPTKALAALGVSVPAGLRFDIRVQRRDTLYFTFPPARPECGPDDVEVVNQFDLWRSGESFVWLMPEAAKVDLLAMRRGYRPGGTDDA
;
A
#
# COMPACT_ATOMS: atom_id res chain seq x y z
N MET A 1 2.69 16.62 11.98
CA MET A 1 2.61 15.29 11.32
C MET A 1 2.23 15.56 9.88
N SER A 2 2.86 14.93 8.90
CA SER A 2 2.40 15.11 7.51
C SER A 2 1.11 14.35 7.35
N ASP A 3 0.11 14.99 6.79
CA ASP A 3 -1.15 14.34 6.45
C ASP A 3 -1.03 13.67 5.08
N ASP A 4 -0.06 12.76 4.95
CA ASP A 4 0.05 11.88 3.80
C ASP A 4 -0.83 10.62 3.98
N LEU A 5 -1.03 9.89 2.88
CA LEU A 5 -1.89 8.71 2.84
C LEU A 5 -1.46 7.66 3.88
N GLU A 6 -0.16 7.37 3.93
CA GLU A 6 0.39 6.36 4.84
C GLU A 6 0.22 6.74 6.32
N ALA A 7 0.41 8.01 6.69
CA ALA A 7 0.14 8.50 8.03
C ALA A 7 -1.35 8.37 8.40
N ALA A 8 -2.26 8.67 7.46
CA ALA A 8 -3.69 8.54 7.67
C ALA A 8 -4.15 7.08 7.83
N LEU A 9 -3.62 6.18 6.99
CA LEU A 9 -3.82 4.74 7.09
C LEU A 9 -3.38 4.21 8.44
N THR A 10 -2.17 4.61 8.89
CA THR A 10 -1.61 4.21 10.17
C THR A 10 -2.49 4.65 11.31
N ARG A 11 -2.81 5.95 11.36
CA ARG A 11 -3.64 6.53 12.42
C ARG A 11 -4.98 5.79 12.50
N ARG A 12 -5.69 5.65 11.39
CA ARG A 12 -7.01 5.01 11.37
C ARG A 12 -6.92 3.53 11.74
N ALA A 13 -5.96 2.78 11.21
CA ALA A 13 -5.79 1.35 11.53
C ALA A 13 -5.47 1.10 13.01
N TRP A 14 -4.79 2.03 13.70
CA TRP A 14 -4.50 1.89 15.12
C TRP A 14 -5.63 2.37 16.05
N THR A 15 -6.52 3.25 15.58
CA THR A 15 -7.64 3.75 16.37
C THR A 15 -8.97 3.05 16.08
N ASP A 16 -9.09 2.36 14.95
CA ASP A 16 -10.30 1.68 14.47
C ASP A 16 -9.98 0.22 14.11
N PRO A 17 -10.26 -0.74 15.01
CA PRO A 17 -10.02 -2.16 14.77
C PRO A 17 -10.82 -2.76 13.61
N GLU A 18 -12.02 -2.25 13.34
CA GLU A 18 -12.85 -2.72 12.22
C GLU A 18 -12.21 -2.31 10.89
N PHE A 19 -11.73 -1.06 10.80
CA PHE A 19 -10.97 -0.60 9.65
C PHE A 19 -9.65 -1.36 9.47
N ALA A 20 -8.96 -1.69 10.56
CA ALA A 20 -7.74 -2.51 10.48
C ALA A 20 -8.01 -3.89 9.89
N GLU A 21 -9.11 -4.53 10.28
CA GLU A 21 -9.52 -5.81 9.70
C GLU A 21 -10.00 -5.69 8.26
N GLN A 22 -10.68 -4.60 7.93
CA GLN A 22 -11.06 -4.29 6.56
C GLN A 22 -9.83 -4.09 5.67
N LEU A 23 -8.79 -3.36 6.12
CA LEU A 23 -7.54 -3.22 5.37
C LEU A 23 -6.88 -4.56 5.05
N ARG A 24 -6.99 -5.53 5.96
CA ARG A 24 -6.42 -6.88 5.78
C ARG A 24 -7.25 -7.76 4.84
N THR A 25 -8.57 -7.60 4.82
CA THR A 25 -9.50 -8.50 4.12
C THR A 25 -10.02 -7.94 2.80
N ASP A 26 -10.25 -6.63 2.74
CA ASP A 26 -10.67 -5.85 1.57
C ASP A 26 -9.97 -4.48 1.54
N PRO A 27 -8.66 -4.47 1.21
CA PRO A 27 -7.86 -3.25 1.17
C PRO A 27 -8.41 -2.23 0.15
N THR A 28 -9.06 -2.70 -0.92
CA THR A 28 -9.62 -1.81 -1.94
C THR A 28 -10.74 -0.96 -1.36
N LYS A 29 -11.67 -1.60 -0.64
CA LYS A 29 -12.77 -0.90 0.04
C LYS A 29 -12.26 0.02 1.14
N ALA A 30 -11.26 -0.40 1.91
CA ALA A 30 -10.65 0.43 2.96
C ALA A 30 -9.96 1.68 2.39
N LEU A 31 -9.20 1.54 1.30
CA LEU A 31 -8.56 2.67 0.60
C LEU A 31 -9.60 3.63 0.02
N ALA A 32 -10.67 3.09 -0.58
CA ALA A 32 -11.77 3.91 -1.10
C ALA A 32 -12.48 4.70 0.02
N ALA A 33 -12.61 4.13 1.23
CA ALA A 33 -13.16 4.82 2.40
C ALA A 33 -12.27 5.96 2.94
N LEU A 34 -11.05 6.10 2.42
CA LEU A 34 -10.16 7.24 2.64
C LEU A 34 -10.13 8.20 1.44
N GLY A 35 -11.03 8.03 0.47
CA GLY A 35 -11.08 8.85 -0.75
C GLY A 35 -9.98 8.51 -1.76
N VAL A 36 -9.27 7.40 -1.60
CA VAL A 36 -8.22 6.97 -2.54
C VAL A 36 -8.86 6.16 -3.66
N SER A 37 -8.67 6.61 -4.90
CA SER A 37 -9.04 5.82 -6.07
C SER A 37 -8.05 4.68 -6.26
N VAL A 38 -8.56 3.45 -6.27
CA VAL A 38 -7.75 2.24 -6.42
C VAL A 38 -7.66 1.86 -7.91
N PRO A 39 -6.45 1.72 -8.48
CA PRO A 39 -6.28 1.36 -9.88
C PRO A 39 -6.85 -0.03 -10.19
N ALA A 40 -7.48 -0.16 -11.36
CA ALA A 40 -8.04 -1.43 -11.81
C ALA A 40 -6.92 -2.46 -12.07
N GLY A 41 -7.13 -3.71 -11.65
CA GLY A 41 -6.20 -4.81 -11.90
C GLY A 41 -5.05 -4.93 -10.88
N LEU A 42 -4.89 -3.99 -9.96
CA LEU A 42 -3.93 -4.13 -8.85
C LEU A 42 -4.54 -4.90 -7.68
N ARG A 43 -3.83 -5.91 -7.21
CA ARG A 43 -4.15 -6.60 -5.96
C ARG A 43 -3.27 -6.07 -4.84
N PHE A 44 -3.90 -5.57 -3.79
CA PHE A 44 -3.21 -5.13 -2.58
C PHE A 44 -3.20 -6.23 -1.52
N ASP A 45 -2.04 -6.46 -0.90
CA ASP A 45 -1.92 -7.19 0.37
C ASP A 45 -1.33 -6.21 1.39
N ILE A 46 -2.17 -5.67 2.26
CA ILE A 46 -1.77 -4.66 3.26
C ILE A 46 -1.65 -5.32 4.62
N ARG A 47 -0.48 -5.15 5.25
CA ARG A 47 -0.20 -5.65 6.60
C ARG A 47 0.08 -4.50 7.56
N VAL A 48 -0.72 -4.40 8.62
CA VAL A 48 -0.42 -3.52 9.76
C VAL A 48 0.65 -4.21 10.61
N GLN A 49 1.84 -3.64 10.66
CA GLN A 49 2.95 -4.22 11.44
C GLN A 49 2.58 -4.31 12.93
N ARG A 50 2.81 -5.48 13.53
CA ARG A 50 2.58 -5.73 14.96
C ARG A 50 3.89 -6.09 15.63
N ARG A 51 4.05 -5.68 16.90
CA ARG A 51 5.30 -5.88 17.67
C ARG A 51 5.63 -7.35 17.94
N ASP A 52 4.65 -8.23 17.84
CA ASP A 52 4.73 -9.67 18.10
C ASP A 52 4.82 -10.51 16.81
N THR A 53 4.93 -9.88 15.64
CA THR A 53 4.82 -10.57 14.34
C THR A 53 6.04 -10.32 13.47
N LEU A 54 6.65 -11.40 12.97
CA LEU A 54 7.70 -11.35 11.94
C LEU A 54 7.08 -11.38 10.54
N TYR A 55 7.48 -10.43 9.69
CA TYR A 55 7.02 -10.34 8.31
C TYR A 55 8.16 -10.74 7.38
N PHE A 56 7.92 -11.74 6.53
CA PHE A 56 8.85 -12.18 5.51
C PHE A 56 8.15 -12.24 4.16
N THR A 57 8.76 -11.63 3.15
CA THR A 57 8.31 -11.66 1.77
C THR A 57 9.50 -12.00 0.90
N PHE A 58 9.26 -12.77 -0.15
CA PHE A 58 10.29 -13.15 -1.11
C PHE A 58 9.71 -12.94 -2.52
N PRO A 59 10.55 -12.58 -3.50
CA PRO A 59 10.10 -12.41 -4.87
C PRO A 59 9.56 -13.73 -5.45
N PRO A 60 8.70 -13.68 -6.48
CA PRO A 60 8.25 -14.88 -7.16
C PRO A 60 9.46 -15.66 -7.69
N ALA A 61 9.42 -16.99 -7.54
CA ALA A 61 10.43 -17.87 -8.13
C ALA A 61 10.40 -17.72 -9.65
N ARG A 62 11.58 -17.60 -10.27
CA ARG A 62 11.68 -17.59 -11.73
C ARG A 62 11.69 -19.03 -12.24
N PRO A 63 10.90 -19.38 -13.27
CA PRO A 63 11.22 -20.53 -14.10
C PRO A 63 12.58 -20.29 -14.79
N GLU A 64 13.23 -21.34 -15.28
CA GLU A 64 14.41 -21.20 -16.15
C GLU A 64 14.00 -20.37 -17.38
N CYS A 65 14.41 -19.11 -17.43
CA CYS A 65 13.96 -18.14 -18.42
C CYS A 65 14.50 -18.46 -19.82
N GLY A 66 13.66 -18.27 -20.84
CA GLY A 66 14.08 -18.20 -22.23
C GLY A 66 14.68 -16.83 -22.56
N PRO A 67 15.36 -16.68 -23.72
CA PRO A 67 16.04 -15.43 -24.10
C PRO A 67 15.12 -14.21 -24.26
N ASP A 68 13.81 -14.42 -24.36
CA ASP A 68 12.80 -13.37 -24.59
C ASP A 68 11.99 -13.01 -23.33
N ASP A 69 12.29 -13.61 -22.18
CA ASP A 69 11.58 -13.29 -20.93
C ASP A 69 11.99 -11.91 -20.40
N VAL A 70 11.04 -10.97 -20.40
CA VAL A 70 11.25 -9.63 -19.83
C VAL A 70 11.34 -9.73 -18.31
N GLU A 71 12.47 -9.30 -17.75
CA GLU A 71 12.68 -9.28 -16.30
C GLU A 71 11.72 -8.30 -15.63
N VAL A 72 10.80 -8.82 -14.80
CA VAL A 72 9.99 -8.00 -13.92
C VAL A 72 10.78 -7.71 -12.65
N VAL A 73 11.26 -6.48 -12.53
CA VAL A 73 11.95 -6.00 -11.33
C VAL A 73 10.93 -5.68 -10.25
N ASN A 74 11.04 -6.36 -9.11
CA ASN A 74 10.33 -5.95 -7.91
C ASN A 74 11.10 -4.80 -7.25
N GLN A 75 10.39 -3.71 -6.98
CA GLN A 75 10.93 -2.56 -6.30
C GLN A 75 10.55 -2.59 -4.81
N PHE A 76 11.51 -2.18 -3.98
CA PHE A 76 11.30 -1.82 -2.59
C PHE A 76 11.22 -0.29 -2.51
N ASP A 77 10.07 0.25 -2.14
CA ASP A 77 9.92 1.67 -1.82
C ASP A 77 9.84 1.82 -0.30
N LEU A 78 10.91 2.36 0.28
CA LEU A 78 10.98 2.77 1.68
C LEU A 78 10.59 4.24 1.77
N TRP A 79 9.44 4.52 2.38
CA TRP A 79 8.89 5.86 2.49
C TRP A 79 8.90 6.35 3.94
N ARG A 80 9.44 7.57 4.14
CA ARG A 80 9.81 8.27 5.40
C ARG A 80 10.94 7.61 6.22
N SER A 81 11.83 8.44 6.77
CA SER A 81 12.85 8.03 7.76
C SER A 81 12.31 8.24 9.19
N GLY A 82 11.77 7.18 9.81
CA GLY A 82 11.39 7.17 11.23
C GLY A 82 10.14 6.34 11.54
N GLU A 83 9.12 6.49 10.70
CA GLU A 83 7.89 5.68 10.65
C GLU A 83 7.84 4.98 9.29
N SER A 84 8.85 4.15 9.01
CA SER A 84 9.13 3.68 7.65
C SER A 84 8.03 2.75 7.12
N PHE A 85 7.40 3.16 6.03
CA PHE A 85 6.49 2.32 5.26
C PHE A 85 7.27 1.53 4.21
N VAL A 86 6.89 0.27 4.01
CA VAL A 86 7.49 -0.58 2.99
C VAL A 86 6.42 -0.95 1.97
N TRP A 87 6.58 -0.47 0.74
CA TRP A 87 5.83 -0.98 -0.39
C TRP A 87 6.70 -1.96 -1.17
N LEU A 88 6.10 -3.12 -1.48
CA LEU A 88 6.68 -4.17 -2.31
C LEU A 88 5.79 -4.32 -3.52
N MET A 89 6.34 -4.07 -4.70
CA MET A 89 5.54 -4.05 -5.93
C MET A 89 6.40 -4.32 -7.17
N PRO A 90 5.81 -4.79 -8.28
CA PRO A 90 6.44 -4.71 -9.58
C PRO A 90 6.73 -3.24 -9.95
N GLU A 91 7.83 -2.98 -10.65
CA GLU A 91 8.21 -1.64 -11.12
C GLU A 91 7.06 -0.90 -11.84
N ALA A 92 6.31 -1.60 -12.69
CA ALA A 92 5.19 -1.01 -13.43
C ALA A 92 4.10 -0.40 -12.53
N ALA A 93 3.89 -0.95 -11.32
CA ALA A 93 2.88 -0.47 -10.37
C ALA A 93 3.33 0.80 -9.60
N LYS A 94 4.57 1.26 -9.79
CA LYS A 94 5.07 2.48 -9.14
C LYS A 94 4.27 3.72 -9.54
N VAL A 95 3.91 3.83 -10.81
CA VAL A 95 3.14 4.98 -11.33
C VAL A 95 1.79 5.07 -10.65
N ASP A 96 1.14 3.93 -10.48
CA ASP A 96 -0.13 3.78 -9.79
C ASP A 96 -0.06 4.18 -8.32
N LEU A 97 0.97 3.71 -7.58
CA LEU A 97 1.19 4.13 -6.20
C LEU A 97 1.38 5.65 -6.08
N LEU A 98 2.14 6.26 -6.98
CA LEU A 98 2.35 7.70 -7.00
C LEU A 98 1.07 8.48 -7.35
N ALA A 99 0.18 7.90 -8.17
CA ALA A 99 -1.12 8.48 -8.45
C ALA A 99 -2.03 8.42 -7.22
N MET A 100 -2.07 7.28 -6.52
CA MET A 100 -2.83 7.12 -5.26
C MET A 100 -2.41 8.14 -4.20
N ARG A 101 -1.09 8.29 -3.96
CA ARG A 101 -0.54 9.28 -3.03
C ARG A 101 -0.95 10.71 -3.39
N ARG A 102 -0.93 11.06 -4.68
CA ARG A 102 -1.34 12.38 -5.17
C ARG A 102 -2.85 12.61 -5.09
N GLY A 103 -3.64 11.56 -5.23
CA GLY A 103 -5.10 11.61 -5.16
C GLY A 103 -5.63 11.77 -3.74
N TYR A 104 -4.90 11.30 -2.74
CA TYR A 104 -5.28 11.46 -1.34
C TYR A 104 -5.26 12.95 -0.92
N ARG A 105 -6.37 13.42 -0.34
CA ARG A 105 -6.46 14.74 0.29
C ARG A 105 -6.91 14.58 1.74
N PRO A 106 -6.15 15.11 2.71
CA PRO A 106 -6.55 15.05 4.10
C PRO A 106 -7.73 15.99 4.38
N GLY A 107 -8.75 15.48 5.09
CA GLY A 107 -9.89 16.29 5.58
C GLY A 107 -11.17 16.27 4.76
N GLY A 108 -11.38 15.31 3.84
CA GLY A 108 -12.58 15.23 3.00
C GLY A 108 -13.86 14.74 3.69
N THR A 109 -14.38 15.50 4.67
CA THR A 109 -15.81 15.67 5.00
C THR A 109 -15.94 16.94 5.83
N ASP A 110 -16.03 18.08 5.14
CA ASP A 110 -16.78 19.27 5.53
C ASP A 110 -16.69 20.25 4.35
N ASP A 111 -17.63 20.12 3.41
CA ASP A 111 -18.08 21.21 2.56
C ASP A 111 -19.44 20.79 1.96
N ALA A 112 -20.50 21.37 2.56
CA ALA A 112 -21.87 21.62 2.11
C ALA A 112 -22.71 20.48 1.47
#